data_AF-A0A8E2JBQ9-F1
#
_entry.id   AF-A0A8E2JBQ9-F1
#
_cell.length_a   1.000
_cell.length_b   1.000
_cell.length_c   1.000
_cell.angle_alpha   90.00
_cell.angle_beta   90.00
_cell.angle_gamma   90.00
#
_symmetry.space_group_name_H-M   'P 1'
#
loop_
_entity.id
_entity.type
_entity.pdbx_description
1 polymer ?
#
loop_
_entity_poly.entity_id
_entity_poly.type
_entity_poly.pdbx_seq_one_letter_code
_entity_poly.pdbx_strand_id
1 'polypeptide(L)'
;MAPRSRLEINAANNAELRANAQNVLAFTRAARPKNTTLAYDPKQREFKYHNADTITQDKLLLFLVKDVTNRPLKAKSRKAADKVLPYNTQLLWRSVRSYVTAVTDLYRVQKAMGINSHKSPRVDSVREYLRSLQYRDAKLKREQFADKGRDTLLDGYTEKKFTSIYHKLWARGGILLECHFYTLIDLLLGHYIHTRGGNWRSAEILDLFTFKFNGEGPTRCMPLIFTTRAGK
;
A
#
# COMPACT_ATOMS: atom_id res chain seq x y z
N MET A 1 -35.47 -19.93 -42.15
CA MET A 1 -34.27 -19.55 -41.36
C MET A 1 -33.49 -20.83 -41.07
N ALA A 2 -32.34 -21.04 -41.70
CA ALA A 2 -31.50 -22.19 -41.40
C ALA A 2 -30.90 -22.02 -39.98
N PRO A 3 -30.87 -23.06 -39.14
CA PRO A 3 -30.28 -22.98 -37.81
C PRO A 3 -28.77 -22.71 -37.95
N ARG A 4 -28.27 -21.67 -37.25
CA ARG A 4 -26.83 -21.37 -37.19
C ARG A 4 -26.07 -22.62 -36.77
N SER A 5 -24.94 -22.88 -37.45
CA SER A 5 -24.15 -24.06 -37.14
C SER A 5 -23.57 -23.94 -35.72
N ARG A 6 -23.37 -25.07 -35.03
CA ARG A 6 -22.80 -25.11 -33.67
C ARG A 6 -21.44 -24.39 -33.59
N LEU A 7 -20.70 -24.35 -34.70
CA LEU A 7 -19.43 -23.62 -34.83
C LEU A 7 -19.63 -22.09 -34.83
N GLU A 8 -20.66 -21.58 -35.50
CA GLU A 8 -20.99 -20.15 -35.51
C GLU A 8 -21.44 -19.66 -34.13
N ILE A 9 -22.22 -20.47 -33.41
CA ILE A 9 -22.64 -20.19 -32.04
C ILE A 9 -21.43 -20.13 -31.10
N ASN A 10 -20.52 -21.11 -31.20
CA ASN A 10 -19.29 -21.12 -30.40
C ASN A 10 -18.36 -19.95 -30.73
N ALA A 11 -18.26 -19.54 -31.99
CA ALA A 11 -17.46 -18.40 -32.40
C ALA A 11 -18.03 -17.08 -31.84
N ALA A 12 -19.36 -16.90 -31.94
CA ALA A 12 -20.05 -15.74 -31.39
C ALA A 12 -19.90 -15.64 -29.87
N ASN A 13 -20.12 -16.75 -29.14
CA ASN A 13 -19.97 -16.80 -27.69
C ASN A 13 -18.53 -16.48 -27.25
N ASN A 14 -17.52 -17.02 -27.95
CA ASN A 14 -16.12 -16.72 -27.65
C ASN A 14 -15.75 -15.26 -27.94
N ALA A 15 -16.33 -14.65 -28.96
CA ALA A 15 -16.14 -13.22 -29.25
C ALA A 15 -16.76 -12.35 -28.14
N GLU A 16 -17.97 -12.67 -27.69
CA GLU A 16 -18.65 -11.97 -26.61
C GLU A 16 -17.90 -12.09 -25.28
N LEU A 17 -17.41 -13.29 -24.93
CA LEU A 17 -16.58 -13.50 -23.74
C LEU A 17 -15.30 -12.66 -23.76
N ARG A 18 -14.65 -12.52 -24.93
CA ARG A 18 -13.46 -11.67 -25.09
C ARG A 18 -13.82 -10.19 -24.96
N ALA A 19 -14.90 -9.74 -25.58
CA ALA A 19 -15.35 -8.35 -25.49
C ALA A 19 -15.67 -7.97 -24.03
N ASN A 20 -16.36 -8.85 -23.30
CA ASN A 20 -16.62 -8.65 -21.87
C ASN A 20 -15.32 -8.55 -21.06
N ALA A 21 -14.37 -9.48 -21.27
CA ALA A 21 -13.09 -9.45 -20.58
C ALA A 21 -12.30 -8.16 -20.85
N GLN A 22 -12.35 -7.63 -22.08
CA GLN A 22 -11.74 -6.35 -22.43
C GLN A 22 -12.42 -5.16 -21.76
N ASN A 23 -13.75 -5.13 -21.73
CA ASN A 23 -14.54 -4.08 -21.08
C ASN A 23 -14.25 -4.02 -19.57
N VAL A 24 -14.25 -5.16 -18.90
CA VAL A 24 -13.93 -5.27 -17.46
C VAL A 24 -12.51 -4.75 -17.20
N LEU A 25 -11.53 -5.08 -18.05
CA LEU A 25 -10.18 -4.56 -17.89
C LEU A 25 -10.07 -3.04 -18.11
N ALA A 26 -10.75 -2.51 -19.13
CA ALA A 26 -10.77 -1.08 -19.41
C ALA A 26 -11.35 -0.32 -18.22
N PHE A 27 -12.48 -0.78 -17.68
CA PHE A 27 -13.08 -0.24 -16.48
C PHE A 27 -12.15 -0.33 -15.26
N THR A 28 -11.53 -1.49 -15.02
CA THR A 28 -10.61 -1.70 -13.89
C THR A 28 -9.37 -0.81 -13.99
N ARG A 29 -8.90 -0.53 -15.20
CA ARG A 29 -7.79 0.41 -15.44
C ARG A 29 -8.22 1.86 -15.21
N ALA A 30 -9.40 2.26 -15.66
CA ALA A 30 -9.93 3.60 -15.44
C ALA A 30 -10.19 3.87 -13.94
N ALA A 31 -10.70 2.88 -13.21
CA ALA A 31 -10.94 2.94 -11.78
C ALA A 31 -9.65 2.76 -10.93
N ARG A 32 -8.49 2.56 -11.56
CA ARG A 32 -7.23 2.33 -10.84
C ARG A 32 -6.83 3.59 -10.06
N PRO A 33 -6.48 3.46 -8.76
CA PRO A 33 -5.92 4.58 -8.02
C PRO A 33 -4.66 5.14 -8.69
N LYS A 34 -4.56 6.48 -8.79
CA LYS A 34 -3.43 7.18 -9.42
C LYS A 34 -2.07 6.70 -8.89
N ASN A 35 -1.98 6.45 -7.58
CA ASN A 35 -0.77 5.95 -6.93
C ASN A 35 -0.31 4.57 -7.45
N THR A 36 -1.25 3.68 -7.79
CA THR A 36 -0.93 2.36 -8.32
C THR A 36 -0.35 2.48 -9.73
N THR A 37 -0.91 3.35 -10.56
CA THR A 37 -0.40 3.64 -11.91
C THR A 37 1.02 4.21 -11.85
N LEU A 38 1.22 5.26 -11.04
CA LEU A 38 2.54 5.86 -10.81
C LEU A 38 3.58 4.85 -10.31
N ALA A 39 3.16 3.89 -9.48
CA ALA A 39 4.05 2.85 -8.97
C ALA A 39 4.36 1.76 -10.02
N TYR A 40 3.39 1.37 -10.84
CA TYR A 40 3.51 0.22 -11.76
C TYR A 40 4.17 0.60 -13.08
N ASP A 41 3.80 1.74 -13.66
CA ASP A 41 4.26 2.19 -14.98
C ASP A 41 5.79 2.13 -15.16
N PRO A 42 6.63 2.66 -14.25
CA PRO A 42 8.08 2.59 -14.42
C PRO A 42 8.59 1.15 -14.42
N LYS A 43 8.00 0.27 -13.61
CA LYS A 43 8.39 -1.14 -13.50
C LYS A 43 7.97 -1.94 -14.73
N GLN A 44 6.79 -1.65 -15.26
CA GLN A 44 6.29 -2.24 -16.49
C GLN A 44 7.10 -1.79 -17.71
N ARG A 45 7.52 -0.52 -17.76
CA ARG A 45 8.37 0.02 -18.82
C ARG A 45 9.75 -0.64 -18.82
N GLU A 46 10.36 -0.76 -17.63
CA GLU A 46 11.65 -1.44 -17.42
C GLU A 46 11.57 -2.89 -17.91
N PHE A 47 10.53 -3.63 -17.53
CA PHE A 47 10.34 -5.01 -17.99
C PHE A 47 10.16 -5.12 -19.52
N LYS A 48 9.33 -4.24 -20.11
CA LYS A 48 9.06 -4.21 -21.56
C LYS A 48 10.30 -3.90 -22.39
N TYR A 49 11.19 -3.04 -21.90
CA TYR A 49 12.46 -2.74 -22.59
C TYR A 49 13.31 -3.99 -22.80
N HIS A 50 13.31 -4.91 -21.82
CA HIS A 50 14.04 -6.17 -21.92
C HIS A 50 13.27 -7.29 -22.64
N ASN A 51 11.94 -7.20 -22.74
CA ASN A 51 11.08 -8.26 -23.28
C ASN A 51 9.86 -7.68 -24.02
N ALA A 52 9.89 -7.69 -25.37
CA ALA A 52 8.87 -7.05 -26.20
C ALA A 52 7.58 -7.87 -26.40
N ASP A 53 7.64 -9.19 -26.21
CA ASP A 53 6.55 -10.09 -26.65
C ASP A 53 5.59 -10.48 -25.51
N THR A 54 5.40 -11.78 -25.30
CA THR A 54 4.60 -12.39 -24.26
C THR A 54 5.34 -12.46 -22.93
N ILE A 55 4.61 -12.18 -21.85
CA ILE A 55 5.08 -12.39 -20.49
C ILE A 55 5.00 -13.88 -20.13
N THR A 56 6.14 -14.48 -19.84
CA THR A 56 6.24 -15.83 -19.30
C THR A 56 6.88 -15.80 -17.92
N GLN A 57 6.76 -16.93 -17.20
CA GLN A 57 7.43 -17.13 -15.93
C GLN A 57 8.95 -16.96 -16.05
N ASP A 58 9.57 -17.58 -17.06
CA ASP A 58 11.02 -17.63 -17.20
C ASP A 58 11.60 -16.25 -17.50
N LYS A 59 10.92 -15.48 -18.36
CA LYS A 59 11.29 -14.08 -18.64
C LYS A 59 11.20 -13.22 -17.38
N LEU A 60 10.16 -13.43 -16.56
CA LEU A 60 10.04 -12.72 -15.28
C LEU A 60 11.18 -13.11 -14.33
N LEU A 61 11.48 -14.40 -14.17
CA LEU A 61 12.57 -14.85 -13.30
C LEU A 61 13.93 -14.33 -13.76
N LEU A 62 14.23 -14.41 -15.06
CA LEU A 62 15.46 -13.91 -15.64
C LEU A 62 15.64 -12.41 -15.35
N PHE A 63 14.60 -11.61 -15.58
CA PHE A 63 14.59 -10.19 -15.29
C PHE A 63 14.80 -9.89 -13.79
N LEU A 64 14.15 -10.66 -12.90
CA LEU A 64 14.30 -10.45 -11.46
C LEU A 64 15.74 -10.74 -10.99
N VAL A 65 16.30 -11.88 -11.41
CA VAL A 65 17.65 -12.32 -11.00
C VAL A 65 18.73 -11.41 -11.60
N LYS A 66 18.65 -11.13 -12.90
CA LYS A 66 19.70 -10.40 -13.62
C LYS A 66 19.66 -8.89 -13.35
N ASP A 67 18.48 -8.29 -13.41
CA ASP A 67 18.36 -6.83 -13.52
C ASP A 67 17.80 -6.17 -12.24
N VAL A 68 16.96 -6.87 -11.47
CA VAL A 68 16.26 -6.26 -10.32
C VAL A 68 16.96 -6.53 -8.99
N THR A 69 17.30 -7.78 -8.69
CA THR A 69 17.68 -8.18 -7.33
C THR A 69 19.04 -7.67 -6.86
N ASN A 70 20.01 -7.57 -7.76
CA ASN A 70 21.39 -7.17 -7.44
C ASN A 70 21.63 -5.66 -7.58
N ARG A 71 20.61 -4.88 -7.93
CA ARG A 71 20.81 -3.44 -8.14
C ARG A 71 21.02 -2.68 -6.83
N PRO A 72 21.88 -1.65 -6.83
CA PRO A 72 22.00 -0.75 -5.70
C PRO A 72 20.72 0.08 -5.53
N LEU A 73 20.42 0.49 -4.31
CA LEU A 73 19.39 1.48 -4.05
C LEU A 73 19.74 2.81 -4.74
N LYS A 74 18.80 3.36 -5.52
CA LYS A 74 18.96 4.65 -6.22
C LYS A 74 19.16 5.84 -5.26
N ALA A 75 18.77 5.70 -4.00
CA ALA A 75 18.95 6.71 -2.97
C ALA A 75 19.23 6.04 -1.63
N LYS A 76 20.05 6.70 -0.78
CA LYS A 76 20.24 6.30 0.62
C LYS A 76 18.85 6.22 1.26
N SER A 77 18.54 5.08 1.88
CA SER A 77 17.33 4.98 2.67
C SER A 77 17.36 6.07 3.73
N ARG A 78 16.27 6.84 3.90
CA ARG A 78 16.14 7.79 5.03
C ARG A 78 16.27 7.09 6.39
N LYS A 79 16.15 5.76 6.41
CA LYS A 79 16.29 4.89 7.60
C LYS A 79 17.70 4.32 7.77
N ALA A 80 18.61 4.52 6.83
CA ALA A 80 19.99 4.11 7.00
C ALA A 80 20.62 5.04 8.03
N ALA A 81 21.07 4.49 9.17
CA ALA A 81 21.93 5.23 10.08
C ALA A 81 23.17 5.72 9.32
N ASP A 82 23.76 6.84 9.72
CA ASP A 82 24.89 7.44 9.00
C ASP A 82 26.11 6.52 8.82
N LYS A 83 26.17 5.43 9.61
CA LYS A 83 27.22 4.42 9.56
C LYS A 83 26.91 3.16 8.73
N VAL A 84 25.74 3.06 8.07
CA VAL A 84 25.47 1.91 7.19
C VAL A 84 26.10 2.17 5.82
N LEU A 85 27.18 1.45 5.54
CA LEU A 85 27.91 1.51 4.26
C LEU A 85 26.95 1.24 3.08
N PRO A 86 26.88 2.16 2.08
CA PRO A 86 25.91 2.09 0.98
C PRO A 86 26.18 0.96 -0.04
N TYR A 87 27.31 0.26 0.05
CA TYR A 87 27.79 -0.66 -1.00
C TYR A 87 27.09 -2.04 -1.03
N ASN A 88 26.26 -2.39 -0.05
CA ASN A 88 25.56 -3.69 0.01
C ASN A 88 24.03 -3.60 -0.02
N THR A 89 23.48 -2.42 -0.31
CA THR A 89 22.02 -2.21 -0.29
C THR A 89 21.38 -2.68 -1.60
N GLN A 90 21.30 -4.00 -1.74
CA GLN A 90 20.44 -4.65 -2.72
C GLN A 90 18.97 -4.26 -2.47
N LEU A 91 18.11 -4.42 -3.48
CA LEU A 91 16.68 -4.24 -3.26
C LEU A 91 16.16 -5.23 -2.22
N LEU A 92 15.39 -4.68 -1.27
CA LEU A 92 14.57 -5.47 -0.34
C LEU A 92 13.55 -6.31 -1.12
N TRP A 93 13.24 -7.50 -0.60
CA TRP A 93 12.28 -8.45 -1.19
C TRP A 93 10.90 -7.82 -1.46
N ARG A 94 10.49 -6.84 -0.64
CA ARG A 94 9.23 -6.10 -0.82
C ARG A 94 9.21 -5.31 -2.12
N SER A 95 10.34 -4.70 -2.46
CA SER A 95 10.50 -3.97 -3.72
C SER A 95 10.47 -4.92 -4.90
N VAL A 96 11.16 -6.06 -4.80
CA VAL A 96 11.13 -7.12 -5.83
C VAL A 96 9.71 -7.67 -6.03
N ARG A 97 8.97 -7.90 -4.95
CA ARG A 97 7.54 -8.28 -4.99
C ARG A 97 6.67 -7.24 -5.70
N SER A 98 7.01 -5.94 -5.60
CA SER A 98 6.27 -4.91 -6.32
C SER A 98 6.50 -4.97 -7.83
N TYR A 99 7.69 -5.39 -8.29
CA TYR A 99 7.94 -5.71 -9.71
C TYR A 99 7.11 -6.90 -10.17
N VAL A 100 7.11 -7.99 -9.40
CA VAL A 100 6.28 -9.16 -9.70
C VAL A 100 4.81 -8.76 -9.85
N THR A 101 4.29 -7.95 -8.94
CA THR A 101 2.90 -7.49 -9.00
C THR A 101 2.64 -6.61 -10.24
N ALA A 102 3.55 -5.68 -10.55
CA ALA A 102 3.43 -4.82 -11.72
C ALA A 102 3.51 -5.60 -13.05
N VAL A 103 4.39 -6.58 -13.16
CA VAL A 103 4.50 -7.43 -14.36
C VAL A 103 3.32 -8.40 -14.47
N THR A 104 2.84 -8.95 -13.34
CA THR A 104 1.63 -9.79 -13.33
C THR A 104 0.40 -9.00 -13.80
N ASP A 105 0.33 -7.71 -13.47
CA ASP A 105 -0.72 -6.82 -13.97
C ASP A 105 -0.68 -6.65 -15.49
N LEU A 106 0.52 -6.54 -16.07
CA LEU A 106 0.72 -6.50 -17.52
C LEU A 106 0.32 -7.83 -18.17
N TYR A 107 0.64 -8.97 -17.54
CA TYR A 107 0.22 -10.29 -18.01
C TYR A 107 -1.30 -10.43 -18.06
N ARG A 108 -2.03 -9.95 -17.04
CA ARG A 108 -3.50 -9.99 -17.02
C ARG A 108 -4.11 -9.30 -18.23
N VAL A 109 -3.48 -8.21 -18.67
CA VAL A 109 -3.90 -7.47 -19.86
C VAL A 109 -3.66 -8.29 -21.13
N GLN A 110 -2.45 -8.86 -21.28
CA GLN A 110 -2.17 -9.74 -22.42
C GLN A 110 -3.10 -10.96 -22.46
N LYS A 111 -3.46 -11.51 -21.29
CA LYS A 111 -4.34 -12.67 -21.17
C LYS A 111 -5.76 -12.37 -21.64
N ALA A 112 -6.34 -11.25 -21.19
CA ALA A 112 -7.69 -10.85 -21.60
C ALA A 112 -7.77 -10.39 -23.06
N MET A 113 -6.68 -9.81 -23.60
CA MET A 113 -6.58 -9.51 -25.03
C MET A 113 -6.41 -10.77 -25.89
N GLY A 114 -6.23 -11.95 -25.28
CA GLY A 114 -5.98 -13.19 -26.00
C GLY A 114 -4.58 -13.30 -26.62
N ILE A 115 -3.68 -12.36 -26.31
CA ILE A 115 -2.30 -12.32 -26.83
C ILE A 115 -1.43 -13.38 -26.14
N ASN A 116 -1.71 -13.67 -24.87
CA ASN A 116 -0.88 -14.57 -24.06
C ASN A 116 -1.66 -15.82 -23.64
N SER A 117 -1.25 -16.98 -24.16
CA SER A 117 -1.83 -18.28 -23.83
C SER A 117 -1.17 -18.96 -22.64
N HIS A 118 -0.02 -18.48 -22.17
CA HIS A 118 0.75 -19.08 -21.08
C HIS A 118 0.02 -19.02 -19.73
N LYS A 119 0.53 -19.81 -18.77
CA LYS A 119 0.11 -19.75 -17.36
C LYS A 119 0.57 -18.42 -16.73
N SER A 120 -0.05 -18.06 -15.60
CA SER A 120 0.34 -16.88 -14.84
C SER A 120 1.85 -16.90 -14.56
N PRO A 121 2.58 -15.79 -14.76
CA PRO A 121 4.01 -15.74 -14.48
C PRO A 121 4.31 -15.84 -12.97
N ARG A 122 3.30 -15.62 -12.12
CA ARG A 122 3.40 -15.73 -10.67
C ARG A 122 3.02 -17.14 -10.18
N VAL A 123 3.78 -18.12 -10.63
CA VAL A 123 3.70 -19.54 -10.21
C VAL A 123 4.78 -19.86 -9.18
N ASP A 124 4.89 -21.12 -8.77
CA ASP A 124 5.60 -21.53 -7.55
C ASP A 124 7.07 -21.11 -7.52
N SER A 125 7.81 -21.21 -8.62
CA SER A 125 9.23 -20.80 -8.64
C SER A 125 9.45 -19.30 -8.35
N VAL A 126 8.55 -18.42 -8.82
CA VAL A 126 8.62 -16.99 -8.45
C VAL A 126 8.29 -16.79 -6.98
N ARG A 127 7.38 -17.58 -6.42
CA ARG A 127 7.03 -17.52 -4.98
C ARG A 127 8.20 -18.02 -4.12
N GLU A 128 8.85 -19.09 -4.52
CA GLU A 128 10.03 -19.64 -3.87
C GLU A 128 11.21 -18.66 -3.91
N TYR A 129 11.44 -18.03 -5.07
CA TYR A 129 12.47 -17.00 -5.19
C TYR A 129 12.17 -15.78 -4.30
N LEU A 130 10.92 -15.32 -4.23
CA LEU A 130 10.56 -14.26 -3.29
C LEU A 130 10.77 -14.68 -1.83
N ARG A 131 10.55 -15.96 -1.51
CA ARG A 131 10.77 -16.51 -0.16
C ARG A 131 12.26 -16.56 0.17
N SER A 132 13.13 -16.95 -0.78
CA SER A 132 14.59 -16.95 -0.57
C SER A 132 15.12 -15.52 -0.31
N LEU A 133 14.63 -14.53 -1.05
CA LEU A 133 14.95 -13.11 -0.80
C LEU A 133 14.45 -12.63 0.57
N GLN A 134 13.26 -13.07 1.00
CA GLN A 134 12.74 -12.75 2.32
C GLN A 134 13.65 -13.33 3.42
N TYR A 135 14.15 -14.56 3.27
CA TYR A 135 15.10 -15.15 4.20
C TYR A 135 16.45 -14.42 4.20
N ARG A 136 16.99 -14.08 3.02
CA ARG A 136 18.21 -13.27 2.87
C ARG A 136 18.10 -11.95 3.64
N ASP A 137 17.02 -11.19 3.41
CA ASP A 137 16.81 -9.90 4.07
C ASP A 137 16.64 -10.05 5.60
N ALA A 138 15.97 -11.12 6.05
CA ALA A 138 15.81 -11.39 7.48
C ALA A 138 17.14 -11.78 8.15
N LYS A 139 17.98 -12.56 7.46
CA LYS A 139 19.33 -12.93 7.90
C LYS A 139 20.21 -11.68 8.04
N LEU A 140 20.26 -10.83 7.01
CA LEU A 140 21.01 -9.57 7.03
C LEU A 140 20.59 -8.67 8.20
N LYS A 141 19.29 -8.53 8.45
CA LYS A 141 18.80 -7.74 9.60
C LYS A 141 19.22 -8.30 10.95
N ARG A 142 19.31 -9.62 11.08
CA ARG A 142 19.77 -10.28 12.32
C ARG A 142 21.27 -10.04 12.51
N GLU A 143 22.07 -10.23 11.47
CA GLU A 143 23.52 -10.02 11.49
C GLU A 143 23.90 -8.56 11.76
N GLN A 144 23.08 -7.62 11.26
CA GLN A 144 23.26 -6.20 11.51
C GLN A 144 22.69 -5.73 12.86
N PHE A 145 22.20 -6.64 13.70
CA PHE A 145 21.52 -6.33 14.97
C PHE A 145 20.48 -5.21 14.82
N ALA A 146 19.73 -5.23 13.71
CA ALA A 146 18.78 -4.19 13.41
C ALA A 146 17.70 -4.14 14.49
N ASP A 147 17.54 -2.97 15.11
CA ASP A 147 16.52 -2.74 16.12
C ASP A 147 15.13 -3.01 15.56
N LYS A 148 14.41 -3.94 16.20
CA LYS A 148 13.04 -4.34 15.84
C LYS A 148 12.00 -3.40 16.42
N GLY A 149 12.35 -2.62 17.45
CA GLY A 149 11.49 -1.62 18.09
C GLY A 149 11.46 -0.29 17.35
N ARG A 150 12.46 -0.03 16.50
CA ARG A 150 12.50 1.15 15.63
C ARG A 150 11.33 1.21 14.66
N ASP A 151 10.76 2.41 14.51
CA ASP A 151 9.56 2.75 13.76
C ASP A 151 8.31 1.96 14.18
N THR A 152 8.24 1.49 15.44
CA THR A 152 7.06 0.80 15.99
C THR A 152 6.24 1.70 16.93
N LEU A 153 5.33 1.12 17.71
CA LEU A 153 4.46 1.83 18.64
C LEU A 153 5.24 2.69 19.66
N LEU A 154 6.47 2.30 19.98
CA LEU A 154 7.33 3.02 20.92
C LEU A 154 7.94 4.30 20.34
N ASP A 155 7.96 4.46 19.01
CA ASP A 155 8.45 5.66 18.31
C ASP A 155 7.34 6.72 18.15
N GLY A 156 6.68 7.04 19.26
CA GLY A 156 5.68 8.11 19.33
C GLY A 156 6.28 9.52 19.17
N TYR A 157 5.42 10.53 19.19
CA TYR A 157 5.89 11.90 19.37
C TYR A 157 6.33 12.12 20.82
N THR A 158 7.43 12.84 21.00
CA THR A 158 7.77 13.45 22.29
C THR A 158 6.79 14.59 22.58
N GLU A 159 6.56 14.94 23.84
CA GLU A 159 5.74 16.08 24.24
C GLU A 159 6.10 17.37 23.48
N LYS A 160 7.40 17.69 23.36
CA LYS A 160 7.88 18.85 22.58
C LYS A 160 7.45 18.82 21.10
N LYS A 161 7.44 17.64 20.48
CA LYS A 161 6.99 17.45 19.09
C LYS A 161 5.48 17.60 18.99
N PHE A 162 4.74 17.07 19.96
CA PHE A 162 3.29 17.24 20.05
C PHE A 162 2.90 18.71 20.14
N THR A 163 3.49 19.46 21.07
CA THR A 163 3.27 20.90 21.24
C THR A 163 3.63 21.68 19.98
N SER A 164 4.74 21.32 19.31
CA SER A 164 5.12 21.95 18.04
C SER A 164 4.09 21.70 16.93
N ILE A 165 3.54 20.48 16.83
CA ILE A 165 2.49 20.14 15.85
C ILE A 165 1.21 20.90 16.17
N TYR A 166 0.80 20.93 17.45
CA TYR A 166 -0.35 21.69 17.94
C TYR A 166 -0.27 23.16 17.52
N HIS A 167 0.82 23.86 17.84
CA HIS A 167 0.96 25.28 17.49
C HIS A 167 0.97 25.53 15.97
N LYS A 168 1.58 24.63 15.18
CA LYS A 168 1.59 24.74 13.72
C LYS A 168 0.21 24.56 13.12
N LEU A 169 -0.57 23.61 13.62
CA LEU A 169 -1.94 23.38 13.15
C LEU A 169 -2.86 24.54 13.55
N TRP A 170 -2.75 25.01 14.79
CA TRP A 170 -3.50 26.17 15.28
C TRP A 170 -3.20 27.44 14.46
N ALA A 171 -1.93 27.77 14.25
CA ALA A 171 -1.53 28.95 13.48
C ALA A 171 -1.98 28.92 12.01
N ARG A 172 -2.17 27.72 11.43
CA ARG A 172 -2.63 27.55 10.05
C ARG A 172 -4.16 27.50 9.91
N GLY A 173 -4.89 27.45 11.02
CA GLY A 173 -6.35 27.49 11.03
C GLY A 173 -6.94 28.76 10.38
N GLY A 174 -6.19 29.86 10.30
CA GLY A 174 -6.65 31.08 9.63
C GLY A 174 -6.76 31.00 8.10
N ILE A 175 -6.12 30.02 7.44
CA ILE A 175 -6.03 29.94 5.97
C ILE A 175 -7.00 28.91 5.38
N LEU A 176 -7.10 27.73 6.02
CA LEU A 176 -8.03 26.65 5.70
C LEU A 176 -8.53 26.07 7.02
N LEU A 177 -9.49 26.78 7.62
CA LEU A 177 -9.98 26.51 8.97
C LEU A 177 -10.42 25.06 9.12
N GLU A 178 -11.24 24.57 8.18
CA GLU A 178 -11.80 23.22 8.24
C GLU A 178 -10.71 22.15 8.29
N CYS A 179 -9.81 22.07 7.29
CA CYS A 179 -8.85 20.98 7.22
C CYS A 179 -7.87 20.96 8.41
N HIS A 180 -7.38 22.12 8.83
CA HIS A 180 -6.40 22.21 9.92
C HIS A 180 -7.04 22.02 11.29
N PHE A 181 -8.26 22.54 11.49
CA PHE A 181 -9.01 22.35 12.72
C PHE A 181 -9.48 20.90 12.90
N TYR A 182 -10.00 20.25 11.84
CA TYR A 182 -10.35 18.82 11.89
C TYR A 182 -9.12 17.96 12.21
N THR A 183 -7.97 18.24 11.58
CA THR A 183 -6.72 17.52 11.87
C THR A 183 -6.27 17.75 13.31
N LEU A 184 -6.44 18.96 13.84
CA LEU A 184 -6.08 19.29 15.22
C LEU A 184 -6.98 18.56 16.22
N ILE A 185 -8.30 18.56 15.98
CA ILE A 185 -9.26 17.83 16.82
C ILE A 185 -8.94 16.34 16.79
N ASP A 186 -8.73 15.73 15.61
CA ASP A 186 -8.39 14.31 15.48
C ASP A 186 -7.10 13.97 16.25
N LEU A 187 -6.09 14.84 16.17
CA LEU A 187 -4.83 14.68 16.92
C LEU A 187 -5.04 14.76 18.44
N LEU A 188 -5.79 15.76 18.92
CA LEU A 188 -6.04 15.97 20.35
C LEU A 188 -6.90 14.84 20.92
N LEU A 189 -7.99 14.50 20.24
CA LEU A 189 -8.87 13.43 20.65
C LEU A 189 -8.15 12.07 20.60
N GLY A 190 -7.35 11.81 19.56
CA GLY A 190 -6.51 10.62 19.49
C GLY A 190 -5.46 10.54 20.60
N HIS A 191 -4.88 11.68 21.01
CA HIS A 191 -3.90 11.75 22.11
C HIS A 191 -4.55 11.54 23.49
N TYR A 192 -5.66 12.22 23.79
CA TYR A 192 -6.25 12.20 25.13
C TYR A 192 -7.21 11.03 25.34
N ILE A 193 -8.04 10.71 24.36
CA ILE A 193 -9.05 9.65 24.47
C ILE A 193 -8.48 8.29 24.04
N HIS A 194 -7.27 8.25 23.45
CA HIS A 194 -6.55 7.04 23.05
C HIS A 194 -7.34 6.10 22.11
N THR A 195 -8.26 6.68 21.35
CA THR A 195 -9.14 5.95 20.44
C THR A 195 -8.53 5.82 19.05
N ARG A 196 -8.80 4.70 18.38
CA ARG A 196 -8.34 4.47 17.00
C ARG A 196 -9.14 5.35 16.04
N GLY A 197 -8.51 5.82 14.97
CA GLY A 197 -9.20 6.62 13.94
C GLY A 197 -10.40 5.93 13.27
N GLY A 198 -10.52 4.60 13.37
CA GLY A 198 -11.74 3.89 12.97
C GLY A 198 -12.94 4.23 13.86
N ASN A 199 -12.73 4.31 15.18
CA ASN A 199 -13.79 4.62 16.14
C ASN A 199 -14.25 6.09 15.99
N TRP A 200 -13.33 7.00 15.69
CA TRP A 200 -13.66 8.42 15.43
C TRP A 200 -14.46 8.63 14.15
N ARG A 201 -14.13 7.93 13.07
CA ARG A 201 -14.85 8.07 11.79
C ARG A 201 -16.30 7.60 11.84
N SER A 202 -16.63 6.74 12.79
CA SER A 202 -17.97 6.23 13.00
C SER A 202 -18.70 6.91 14.16
N ALA A 203 -18.04 7.86 14.85
CA ALA A 203 -18.62 8.59 15.96
C ALA A 203 -19.58 9.67 15.46
N GLU A 204 -20.71 9.79 16.13
CA GLU A 204 -21.64 10.90 15.98
C GLU A 204 -21.41 11.93 17.10
N ILE A 205 -21.80 13.18 16.88
CA ILE A 205 -21.77 14.19 17.95
C ILE A 205 -22.64 13.75 19.14
N LEU A 206 -23.71 12.98 18.89
CA LEU A 206 -24.58 12.41 19.92
C LEU A 206 -23.88 11.38 20.82
N ASP A 207 -22.74 10.81 20.38
CA ASP A 207 -21.94 9.90 21.18
C ASP A 207 -20.99 10.66 22.15
N LEU A 208 -21.01 12.00 22.12
CA LEU A 208 -20.24 12.88 23.00
C LEU A 208 -21.17 13.61 23.98
N PHE A 209 -20.88 13.54 25.27
CA PHE A 209 -21.60 14.29 26.29
C PHE A 209 -20.68 14.76 27.41
N THR A 210 -21.16 15.73 28.17
CA THR A 210 -20.47 16.25 29.34
C THR A 210 -21.44 16.32 30.51
N PHE A 211 -20.94 16.11 31.72
CA PHE A 211 -21.67 16.40 32.93
C PHE A 211 -20.70 16.89 34.00
N LYS A 212 -21.22 17.56 35.03
CA LYS A 212 -20.38 18.10 36.11
C LYS A 212 -20.15 17.00 37.15
N PHE A 213 -18.89 16.64 37.37
CA PHE A 213 -18.52 15.84 38.54
C PHE A 213 -18.46 16.74 39.78
N ASN A 214 -19.39 16.54 40.70
CA ASN A 214 -19.39 17.26 41.97
C ASN A 214 -18.39 16.60 42.93
N GLY A 215 -17.46 17.37 43.49
CA GLY A 215 -16.51 16.88 44.50
C GLY A 215 -15.24 16.22 43.96
N GLU A 216 -15.05 16.08 42.64
CA GLU A 216 -13.86 15.45 42.04
C GLU A 216 -12.66 16.40 41.81
N GLY A 217 -12.52 17.44 42.65
CA GLY A 217 -11.33 18.29 42.63
C GLY A 217 -11.54 19.70 43.17
N PRO A 218 -10.46 20.48 43.33
CA PRO A 218 -10.51 21.86 43.82
C PRO A 218 -11.14 22.83 42.80
N THR A 219 -11.22 22.43 41.53
CA THR A 219 -11.82 23.20 40.43
C THR A 219 -13.00 22.45 39.82
N ARG A 220 -13.91 23.21 39.18
CA ARG A 220 -15.04 22.65 38.42
C ARG A 220 -14.52 21.67 37.36
N CYS A 221 -14.85 20.38 37.50
CA CYS A 221 -14.50 19.35 36.53
C CYS A 221 -15.69 19.05 35.60
N MET A 222 -15.48 19.23 34.29
CA MET A 222 -16.44 18.92 33.23
C MET A 222 -15.75 18.02 32.20
N PRO A 223 -15.71 16.70 32.41
CA PRO A 223 -15.16 15.77 31.43
C PRO A 223 -15.95 15.83 30.13
N LEU A 224 -15.25 15.54 29.03
CA LEU A 224 -15.89 15.11 27.79
C LEU A 224 -15.89 13.58 27.79
N ILE A 225 -17.08 13.00 27.73
CA ILE A 225 -17.28 11.56 27.71
C ILE A 225 -17.65 11.15 26.29
N PHE A 226 -16.97 10.12 25.81
CA PHE A 226 -17.16 9.55 24.49
C PHE A 226 -17.60 8.09 24.63
N THR A 227 -18.82 7.79 24.18
CA THR A 227 -19.34 6.43 24.16
C THR A 227 -19.10 5.76 22.82
N THR A 228 -18.31 4.69 22.80
CA THR A 228 -18.08 3.91 21.58
C THR A 228 -19.12 2.80 21.44
N ARG A 229 -19.86 2.76 20.34
CA ARG A 229 -20.77 1.64 20.01
C ARG A 229 -20.04 0.34 19.66
N ALA A 230 -18.73 0.43 19.38
CA ALA A 230 -17.88 -0.69 18.99
C ALA A 230 -16.80 -0.98 20.06
N GLY A 231 -17.20 -1.71 21.10
CA GLY A 231 -16.31 -2.72 21.69
C GLY A 231 -16.28 -3.93 20.76
N LYS A 232 -15.25 -4.76 20.84
CA LYS A 232 -15.27 -6.05 20.14
C LYS A 232 -16.57 -6.82 20.38
#